data_AF-A0AAV6YHS0-F1
#
_entry.id   AF-A0AAV6YHS0-F1
#
_cell.length_a   1.000
_cell.length_b   1.000
_cell.length_c   1.000
_cell.angle_alpha   90.00
_cell.angle_beta   90.00
_cell.angle_gamma   90.00
#
_symmetry.space_group_name_H-M   'P 1'
#
loop_
_entity.id
_entity.type
_entity.pdbx_description
1 polymer ?
#
loop_
_entity_poly.entity_id
_entity_poly.type
_entity_poly.pdbx_seq_one_letter_code
_entity_poly.pdbx_strand_id
1 'polypeptide(L)'
;MGKRSSSKKNASMLDTDDTDSMSSSSSSLRSDNMVVSGVDEVQVDKETFLDECLDALYEKRGSTREKALASIIEDFNSNLQHEFVEKKFATLLHQCLNSIKKGSAKEIALASHAIGLLALTTGPGEKAQEILEESISPISEALRTRLETSKISALIECLAVITFVGGEEPEETEKSMQIMWQVAHPKLGPNVASAKPSPAMIAMVVSAWSFLLTTVDARALNPKSWQESISYFSTLLDKDDRPLRMAAGETLALIFEMGSLEKFCGETKFSGEHPIDEGVDQRKLMNIHGLKNKVLNQVRGLSSEAGGKGSAKKDLNSQRNTFRDILDFLEEGYTPETSIKIGAESLNTSTWAQLIQLNFLKHFLGGGFVKHMQENQFLHDVFGFMPKKKFLSGAERMSVGEKRMYKSPNSALNKARTQLLNKQRMLSQDKNSGHYAVGFTDA
;
A
#
# COMPACT_ATOMS: atom_id res chain seq x y z
N MET A 1 13.51 -52.41 46.67
CA MET A 1 14.36 -51.20 46.74
C MET A 1 13.73 -50.19 45.78
N GLY A 2 12.94 -49.19 46.18
CA GLY A 2 13.19 -48.06 47.10
C GLY A 2 13.39 -46.82 46.20
N LYS A 3 12.66 -45.69 46.25
CA LYS A 3 11.70 -45.04 47.18
C LYS A 3 10.78 -44.13 46.30
N ARG A 4 9.44 -44.09 46.46
CA ARG A 4 8.58 -43.22 47.32
C ARG A 4 8.79 -41.71 47.06
N SER A 5 7.78 -40.84 46.93
CA SER A 5 6.49 -40.66 47.67
C SER A 5 5.53 -39.70 46.90
N SER A 6 4.24 -39.97 46.66
CA SER A 6 3.03 -39.69 47.49
C SER A 6 2.98 -38.31 48.17
N SER A 7 1.99 -37.43 47.93
CA SER A 7 0.72 -37.32 48.71
C SER A 7 -0.03 -36.03 48.26
N LYS A 8 -1.25 -36.08 47.71
CA LYS A 8 -2.60 -35.98 48.32
C LYS A 8 -3.07 -34.56 48.77
N LYS A 9 -4.17 -34.11 48.12
CA LYS A 9 -5.46 -33.61 48.69
C LYS A 9 -5.44 -32.51 49.77
N ASN A 10 -6.10 -31.36 49.52
CA ASN A 10 -7.50 -31.08 49.94
C ASN A 10 -7.94 -29.64 49.62
N ALA A 11 -9.25 -29.50 49.41
CA ALA A 11 -10.01 -28.26 49.28
C ALA A 11 -10.59 -27.82 50.63
N SER A 12 -10.78 -26.51 50.84
CA SER A 12 -12.03 -25.88 51.36
C SER A 12 -11.80 -24.41 51.76
N MET A 13 -12.63 -23.53 51.17
CA MET A 13 -13.42 -22.45 51.81
C MET A 13 -13.10 -22.06 53.28
N LEU A 14 -12.97 -20.75 53.53
CA LEU A 14 -13.91 -19.95 54.35
C LEU A 14 -13.41 -18.50 54.54
N ASP A 15 -14.38 -17.56 54.51
CA ASP A 15 -14.34 -16.18 55.00
C ASP A 15 -13.69 -16.03 56.38
N THR A 16 -13.20 -14.82 56.71
CA THR A 16 -13.62 -14.06 57.91
C THR A 16 -13.11 -12.61 57.82
N ASP A 17 -14.03 -11.69 58.03
CA ASP A 17 -13.91 -10.23 58.13
C ASP A 17 -13.19 -9.72 59.39
N ASP A 18 -12.79 -8.44 59.27
CA ASP A 18 -12.71 -7.37 60.27
C ASP A 18 -11.84 -7.49 61.53
N THR A 19 -11.01 -6.46 61.74
CA THR A 19 -11.22 -5.46 62.81
C THR A 19 -10.10 -4.40 62.85
N ASP A 20 -10.52 -3.13 62.74
CA ASP A 20 -10.16 -1.98 63.60
C ASP A 20 -8.68 -1.64 63.79
N SER A 21 -8.20 -0.44 63.45
CA SER A 21 -8.44 0.87 64.11
C SER A 21 -7.18 1.72 63.81
N MET A 22 -7.08 3.05 63.77
CA MET A 22 -7.92 4.19 64.08
C MET A 22 -7.24 5.46 63.50
N SER A 23 -8.07 6.32 62.91
CA SER A 23 -8.12 7.78 63.10
C SER A 23 -6.86 8.65 63.05
N SER A 24 -6.90 9.65 62.17
CA SER A 24 -6.98 11.05 62.64
C SER A 24 -7.73 11.93 61.63
N SER A 25 -8.81 12.52 62.14
CA SER A 25 -9.63 13.57 61.53
C SER A 25 -8.90 14.92 61.52
N SER A 26 -9.15 15.79 60.54
CA SER A 26 -9.85 17.09 60.62
C SER A 26 -9.48 17.84 59.32
N SER A 27 -10.28 18.67 58.64
CA SER A 27 -11.57 19.31 58.89
C SER A 27 -12.11 19.83 57.55
N SER A 28 -13.42 19.83 57.42
CA SER A 28 -14.27 20.36 56.35
C SER A 28 -13.96 21.80 55.91
N LEU A 29 -13.92 22.07 54.60
CA LEU A 29 -14.60 23.21 53.92
C LEU A 29 -14.84 22.86 52.43
N ARG A 30 -15.90 23.47 51.88
CA ARG A 30 -16.54 23.27 50.57
C ARG A 30 -15.75 23.87 49.37
N SER A 31 -16.34 23.74 48.17
CA SER A 31 -15.95 24.27 46.85
C SER A 31 -14.81 23.53 46.16
N ASP A 32 -14.84 23.25 44.86
CA ASP A 32 -15.79 23.52 43.79
C ASP A 32 -15.47 22.50 42.69
N ASN A 33 -16.47 22.14 41.91
CA ASN A 33 -16.28 21.41 40.66
C ASN A 33 -15.39 22.26 39.73
N MET A 34 -14.12 21.90 39.61
CA MET A 34 -13.28 22.38 38.53
C MET A 34 -12.93 21.19 37.64
N VAL A 35 -13.72 21.06 36.57
CA VAL A 35 -13.39 20.22 35.41
C VAL A 35 -12.14 20.83 34.79
N VAL A 36 -10.97 20.29 35.13
CA VAL A 36 -9.74 20.56 34.40
C VAL A 36 -9.74 19.64 33.19
N SER A 37 -9.78 20.25 32.01
CA SER A 37 -9.66 19.60 30.71
C SER A 37 -8.38 18.77 30.64
N GLY A 38 -8.49 17.44 30.74
CA GLY A 38 -7.39 16.48 30.57
C GLY A 38 -6.96 16.28 29.12
N VAL A 39 -6.87 17.35 28.33
CA VAL A 39 -6.37 17.30 26.95
C VAL A 39 -4.88 17.69 26.91
N ASP A 40 -4.44 18.60 27.79
CA ASP A 40 -3.06 19.11 27.77
C ASP A 40 -2.03 18.14 28.37
N GLU A 41 -2.33 17.40 29.45
CA GLU A 41 -1.33 16.49 30.08
C GLU A 41 -0.91 15.34 29.15
N VAL A 42 -1.82 14.79 28.34
CA VAL A 42 -1.53 13.64 27.48
C VAL A 42 -0.77 14.03 26.20
N GLN A 43 -0.89 15.27 25.73
CA GLN A 43 -0.14 15.76 24.56
C GLN A 43 1.31 16.10 24.92
N VAL A 44 1.55 16.75 26.07
CA VAL A 44 2.90 17.11 26.54
C VAL A 44 3.75 15.87 26.83
N ASP A 45 3.16 14.82 27.40
CA ASP A 45 3.84 13.54 27.67
C ASP A 45 4.26 12.79 26.38
N LYS A 46 3.57 13.03 25.26
CA LYS A 46 3.91 12.40 23.97
C LYS A 46 5.01 13.13 23.21
N GLU A 47 5.00 14.46 23.22
CA GLU A 47 6.08 15.24 22.61
C GLU A 47 7.42 14.96 23.30
N THR A 48 7.42 14.89 24.64
CA THR A 48 8.61 14.54 25.42
C THR A 48 9.11 13.13 25.11
N PHE A 49 8.21 12.15 24.91
CA PHE A 49 8.59 10.80 24.51
C PHE A 49 9.26 10.72 23.13
N LEU A 50 8.75 11.47 22.14
CA LEU A 50 9.37 11.53 20.81
C LEU A 50 10.73 12.19 20.85
N ASP A 51 10.89 13.25 21.64
CA ASP A 51 12.19 13.91 21.85
C ASP A 51 13.19 12.94 22.49
N GLU A 52 12.79 12.16 23.50
CA GLU A 52 13.63 11.11 24.09
C GLU A 52 14.03 10.03 23.06
N CYS A 53 13.09 9.63 22.20
CA CYS A 53 13.37 8.68 21.12
C CYS A 53 14.34 9.28 20.09
N LEU A 54 14.19 10.56 19.75
CA LEU A 54 15.08 11.27 18.83
C LEU A 54 16.50 11.36 19.40
N ASP A 55 16.65 11.68 20.68
CA ASP A 55 17.93 11.71 21.39
C ASP A 55 18.59 10.33 21.41
N ALA A 56 17.80 9.26 21.59
CA ALA A 56 18.29 7.89 21.56
C ALA A 56 18.84 7.46 20.17
N LEU A 57 18.57 8.20 19.09
CA LEU A 57 19.21 7.96 17.78
C LEU A 57 20.70 8.35 17.77
N TYR A 58 21.16 9.20 18.68
CA TYR A 58 22.59 9.57 18.81
C TYR A 58 23.42 8.49 19.53
N GLU A 59 22.77 7.50 20.13
CA GLU A 59 23.45 6.45 20.88
C GLU A 59 24.38 5.60 20.00
N LYS A 60 25.55 5.24 20.55
CA LYS A 60 26.55 4.44 19.81
C LYS A 60 26.04 3.04 19.48
N ARG A 61 25.17 2.49 20.32
CA ARG A 61 24.68 1.11 20.22
C ARG A 61 23.51 1.00 19.23
N GLY A 62 23.71 0.25 18.14
CA GLY A 62 22.69 0.06 17.10
C GLY A 62 21.36 -0.51 17.60
N SER A 63 21.38 -1.44 18.56
CA SER A 63 20.14 -1.98 19.12
C SER A 63 19.30 -0.95 19.90
N THR A 64 19.92 0.13 20.40
CA THR A 64 19.21 1.24 21.05
C THR A 64 18.54 2.10 19.98
N ARG A 65 19.29 2.47 18.94
CA ARG A 65 18.75 3.21 17.78
C ARG A 65 17.61 2.46 17.08
N GLU A 66 17.73 1.14 16.92
CA GLU A 66 16.65 0.30 16.36
C GLU A 66 15.35 0.36 17.19
N LYS A 67 15.45 0.41 18.53
CA LYS A 67 14.27 0.51 19.40
C LYS A 67 13.65 1.91 19.31
N ALA A 68 14.48 2.94 19.27
CA ALA A 68 14.04 4.32 19.08
C ALA A 68 13.30 4.49 17.74
N LEU A 69 13.88 4.03 16.63
CA LEU A 69 13.23 4.06 15.31
C LEU A 69 11.89 3.31 15.31
N ALA A 70 11.82 2.12 15.93
CA ALA A 70 10.56 1.37 16.03
C ALA A 70 9.49 2.14 16.83
N SER A 71 9.88 2.83 17.90
CA SER A 71 8.96 3.63 18.73
C SER A 71 8.47 4.87 17.97
N ILE A 72 9.35 5.53 17.22
CA ILE A 72 8.99 6.65 16.34
C ILE A 72 7.97 6.18 15.29
N ILE A 73 8.22 5.03 14.63
CA ILE A 73 7.29 4.46 13.63
C ILE A 73 5.91 4.16 14.24
N GLU A 74 5.88 3.56 15.43
CA GLU A 74 4.62 3.24 16.12
C GLU A 74 3.80 4.50 16.42
N ASP A 75 4.48 5.56 16.85
CA ASP A 75 3.84 6.81 17.20
C ASP A 75 3.33 7.56 15.95
N PHE A 76 4.11 7.63 14.87
CA PHE A 76 3.67 8.18 13.57
C PHE A 76 2.46 7.42 12.99
N ASN A 77 2.40 6.10 13.17
CA ASN A 77 1.24 5.29 12.72
C ASN A 77 -0.01 5.50 13.59
N SER A 78 0.17 5.92 14.84
CA SER A 78 -0.90 6.08 15.83
C SER A 78 -1.46 7.51 15.87
N ASN A 79 -0.65 8.50 15.49
CA ASN A 79 -0.99 9.91 15.47
C ASN A 79 -0.15 10.66 14.42
N LEU A 80 -0.75 11.63 13.72
CA LEU A 80 0.01 12.48 12.80
C LEU A 80 0.76 13.53 13.63
N GLN A 81 2.06 13.33 13.79
CA GLN A 81 2.92 14.12 14.67
C GLN A 81 3.35 15.45 14.02
N HIS A 82 2.38 16.25 13.57
CA HIS A 82 2.64 17.47 12.78
C HIS A 82 3.51 18.49 13.54
N GLU A 83 3.28 18.72 14.84
CA GLU A 83 4.06 19.69 15.62
C GLU A 83 5.53 19.27 15.80
N PHE A 84 5.76 17.98 16.06
CA PHE A 84 7.11 17.41 16.13
C PHE A 84 7.82 17.53 14.78
N VAL A 85 7.15 17.15 13.69
CA VAL A 85 7.70 17.27 12.32
C VAL A 85 8.05 18.72 12.01
N GLU A 86 7.16 19.66 12.31
CA GLU A 86 7.40 21.09 12.08
C GLU A 86 8.70 21.57 12.71
N LYS A 87 8.99 21.14 13.94
CA LYS A 87 10.16 21.57 14.72
C LYS A 87 11.43 20.75 14.45
N LYS A 88 11.31 19.46 14.13
CA LYS A 88 12.41 18.49 14.21
C LYS A 88 12.65 17.67 12.94
N PHE A 89 11.92 17.89 11.83
CA PHE A 89 12.05 17.06 10.62
C PHE A 89 13.51 16.90 10.15
N ALA A 90 14.28 18.00 10.05
CA ALA A 90 15.66 17.96 9.59
C ALA A 90 16.57 17.13 10.51
N THR A 91 16.35 17.20 11.83
CA THR A 91 17.12 16.41 12.80
C THR A 91 16.80 14.93 12.67
N LEU A 92 15.51 14.58 12.59
CA LEU A 92 15.08 13.19 12.40
C LEU A 92 15.57 12.62 11.06
N LEU A 93 15.43 13.38 9.98
CA LEU A 93 15.92 13.02 8.65
C LEU A 93 17.42 12.72 8.69
N HIS A 94 18.20 13.65 9.24
CA HIS A 94 19.65 13.48 9.35
C HIS A 94 20.03 12.21 10.09
N GLN A 95 19.37 11.90 11.21
CA GLN A 95 19.63 10.66 11.95
C GLN A 95 19.24 9.40 11.18
N CYS A 96 18.07 9.42 10.50
CA CYS A 96 17.66 8.29 9.67
C CYS A 96 18.63 8.07 8.49
N LEU A 97 19.12 9.14 7.85
CA LEU A 97 20.13 9.03 6.79
C LEU A 97 21.46 8.49 7.31
N ASN A 98 21.86 8.83 8.54
CA ASN A 98 23.04 8.23 9.19
C ASN A 98 22.84 6.73 9.44
N SER A 99 21.65 6.32 9.87
CA SER A 99 21.26 4.91 10.00
C SER A 99 21.25 4.18 8.66
N ILE A 100 20.82 4.83 7.56
CA ILE A 100 20.91 4.25 6.21
C ILE A 100 22.37 4.00 5.80
N LYS A 101 23.26 4.95 6.09
CA LYS A 101 24.67 4.87 5.71
C LYS A 101 25.47 3.81 6.48
N LYS A 102 25.16 3.59 7.77
CA LYS A 102 26.02 2.80 8.68
C LYS A 102 25.30 1.72 9.48
N GLY A 103 23.98 1.63 9.37
CA GLY A 103 23.15 0.78 10.22
C GLY A 103 23.14 -0.70 9.84
N SER A 104 22.55 -1.50 10.71
CA SER A 104 22.22 -2.91 10.45
C SER A 104 21.12 -3.04 9.38
N ALA A 105 20.84 -4.25 8.89
CA ALA A 105 19.69 -4.47 7.98
C ALA A 105 18.36 -4.00 8.54
N LYS A 106 18.17 -4.26 9.83
CA LYS A 106 16.96 -3.88 10.55
C LYS A 106 16.93 -2.38 10.81
N GLU A 107 18.06 -1.79 11.18
CA GLU A 107 18.18 -0.34 11.40
C GLU A 107 17.90 0.45 10.11
N ILE A 108 18.48 0.02 8.98
CA ILE A 108 18.21 0.60 7.66
C ILE A 108 16.73 0.48 7.32
N ALA A 109 16.12 -0.70 7.52
CA ALA A 109 14.71 -0.88 7.20
C ALA A 109 13.78 0.03 8.03
N LEU A 110 14.05 0.17 9.32
CA LEU A 110 13.31 1.07 10.19
C LEU A 110 13.54 2.54 9.83
N ALA A 111 14.79 2.94 9.57
CA ALA A 111 15.12 4.31 9.19
C ALA A 111 14.45 4.73 7.87
N SER A 112 14.49 3.86 6.86
CA SER A 112 13.81 4.06 5.58
C SER A 112 12.29 4.21 5.76
N HIS A 113 11.68 3.37 6.60
CA HIS A 113 10.24 3.46 6.87
C HIS A 113 9.89 4.76 7.63
N ALA A 114 10.71 5.15 8.61
CA ALA A 114 10.54 6.41 9.34
C ALA A 114 10.66 7.64 8.42
N ILE A 115 11.57 7.64 7.45
CA ILE A 115 11.69 8.73 6.45
C ILE A 115 10.43 8.83 5.58
N GLY A 116 9.87 7.71 5.12
CA GLY A 116 8.63 7.75 4.33
C GLY A 116 7.42 8.22 5.15
N LEU A 117 7.33 7.83 6.44
CA LEU A 117 6.31 8.36 7.36
C LEU A 117 6.50 9.85 7.64
N LEU A 118 7.75 10.30 7.78
CA LEU A 118 8.10 11.71 7.91
C LEU A 118 7.59 12.50 6.71
N ALA A 119 7.92 12.08 5.48
CA ALA A 119 7.43 12.73 4.26
C ALA A 119 5.89 12.76 4.20
N LEU A 120 5.22 11.62 4.44
CA LEU A 120 3.75 11.56 4.43
C LEU A 120 3.11 12.48 5.47
N THR A 121 3.75 12.68 6.63
CA THR A 121 3.24 13.55 7.70
C THR A 121 3.48 15.02 7.42
N THR A 122 4.62 15.35 6.81
CA THR A 122 4.92 16.71 6.31
C THR A 122 3.93 17.14 5.23
N GLY A 123 3.59 16.23 4.30
CA GLY A 123 2.84 16.59 3.10
C GLY A 123 3.69 17.34 2.05
N PRO A 124 3.12 17.65 0.87
CA PRO A 124 3.85 18.30 -0.21
C PRO A 124 4.29 19.73 0.16
N GLY A 125 5.42 20.16 -0.40
CA GLY A 125 6.03 21.49 -0.18
C GLY A 125 7.54 21.41 0.10
N GLU A 126 8.13 22.56 0.45
CA GLU A 126 9.60 22.75 0.58
C GLU A 126 10.28 21.68 1.44
N LYS A 127 9.69 21.34 2.60
CA LYS A 127 10.25 20.32 3.51
C LYS A 127 10.24 18.91 2.90
N ALA A 128 9.22 18.56 2.10
CA ALA A 128 9.17 17.27 1.43
C ALA A 128 10.17 17.20 0.27
N GLN A 129 10.38 18.31 -0.44
CA GLN A 129 11.42 18.43 -1.45
C GLN A 129 12.81 18.26 -0.81
N GLU A 130 13.09 18.94 0.30
CA GLU A 130 14.33 18.78 1.07
C GLU A 130 14.55 17.32 1.51
N ILE A 131 13.51 16.66 2.02
CA ILE A 131 13.56 15.23 2.36
C ILE A 131 13.95 14.38 1.15
N LEU A 132 13.35 14.62 -0.02
CA LEU A 132 13.68 13.90 -1.26
C LEU A 132 15.13 14.15 -1.68
N GLU A 133 15.53 15.42 -1.79
CA GLU A 133 16.87 15.83 -2.24
C GLU A 133 17.98 15.24 -1.38
N GLU A 134 17.87 15.36 -0.06
CA GLU A 134 18.87 14.85 0.89
C GLU A 134 18.92 13.31 0.93
N SER A 135 17.80 12.64 0.63
CA SER A 135 17.69 11.18 0.69
C SER A 135 18.17 10.46 -0.57
N ILE A 136 18.09 11.10 -1.74
CA ILE A 136 18.43 10.46 -3.03
C ILE A 136 19.85 9.88 -3.00
N SER A 137 20.84 10.66 -2.56
CA SER A 137 22.25 10.24 -2.60
C SER A 137 22.54 9.08 -1.63
N PRO A 138 22.19 9.17 -0.33
CA PRO A 138 22.36 8.06 0.61
C PRO A 138 21.61 6.77 0.22
N ILE A 139 20.37 6.89 -0.27
CA ILE A 139 19.58 5.72 -0.71
C ILE A 139 20.21 5.09 -1.96
N SER A 140 20.62 5.90 -2.94
CA SER A 140 21.26 5.40 -4.17
C SER A 140 22.58 4.70 -3.87
N GLU A 141 23.39 5.24 -2.96
CA GLU A 141 24.63 4.60 -2.52
C GLU A 141 24.34 3.27 -1.80
N ALA A 142 23.38 3.25 -0.88
CA ALA A 142 22.98 2.04 -0.17
C ALA A 142 22.53 0.94 -1.15
N LEU A 143 21.70 1.27 -2.14
CA LEU A 143 21.20 0.34 -3.17
C LEU A 143 22.31 -0.26 -4.06
N ARG A 144 23.45 0.42 -4.23
CA ARG A 144 24.59 -0.10 -5.02
C ARG A 144 25.42 -1.14 -4.27
N THR A 145 25.37 -1.14 -2.94
CA THR A 145 26.10 -2.12 -2.13
C THR A 145 25.43 -3.50 -2.17
N ARG A 146 26.18 -4.57 -1.94
CA ARG A 146 25.62 -5.94 -1.99
C ARG A 146 24.69 -6.17 -0.79
N LEU A 147 23.39 -5.97 -1.00
CA LEU A 147 22.39 -5.98 0.07
C LEU A 147 21.46 -7.20 0.06
N GLU A 148 20.95 -7.52 1.25
CA GLU A 148 19.85 -8.47 1.46
C GLU A 148 18.54 -7.90 0.88
N THR A 149 17.64 -8.79 0.41
CA THR A 149 16.35 -8.42 -0.19
C THR A 149 15.49 -7.52 0.70
N SER A 150 15.50 -7.73 2.02
CA SER A 150 14.75 -6.92 2.98
C SER A 150 15.20 -5.46 3.04
N LYS A 151 16.52 -5.21 2.99
CA LYS A 151 17.08 -3.86 2.96
C LYS A 151 16.69 -3.12 1.69
N ILE A 152 16.75 -3.83 0.55
CA ILE A 152 16.40 -3.28 -0.76
C ILE A 152 14.92 -2.90 -0.78
N SER A 153 14.04 -3.72 -0.21
CA SER A 153 12.60 -3.40 -0.04
C SER A 153 12.39 -2.07 0.64
N ALA A 154 12.92 -1.91 1.84
CA ALA A 154 12.68 -0.72 2.62
C ALA A 154 13.24 0.54 1.93
N LEU A 155 14.41 0.44 1.27
CA LEU A 155 15.00 1.55 0.53
C LEU A 155 14.20 1.94 -0.71
N ILE A 156 13.72 0.96 -1.47
CA ILE A 156 12.90 1.19 -2.68
C ILE A 156 11.54 1.76 -2.31
N GLU A 157 10.89 1.23 -1.28
CA GLU A 157 9.62 1.75 -0.76
C GLU A 157 9.77 3.17 -0.22
N CYS A 158 10.82 3.43 0.56
CA CYS A 158 11.14 4.77 1.05
C CYS A 158 11.34 5.75 -0.11
N LEU A 159 12.18 5.40 -1.10
CA LEU A 159 12.40 6.25 -2.28
C LEU A 159 11.08 6.55 -3.00
N ALA A 160 10.25 5.52 -3.20
CA ALA A 160 8.96 5.68 -3.86
C ALA A 160 8.04 6.63 -3.09
N VAL A 161 7.94 6.49 -1.76
CA VAL A 161 7.07 7.35 -0.95
C VAL A 161 7.57 8.79 -0.88
N ILE A 162 8.87 9.01 -0.65
CA ILE A 162 9.39 10.38 -0.57
C ILE A 162 9.32 11.10 -1.91
N THR A 163 9.54 10.40 -3.04
CA THR A 163 9.36 10.98 -4.38
C THR A 163 7.89 11.26 -4.67
N PHE A 164 6.97 10.40 -4.22
CA PHE A 164 5.53 10.62 -4.40
C PHE A 164 5.03 11.88 -3.66
N VAL A 165 5.63 12.22 -2.52
CA VAL A 165 5.23 13.40 -1.73
C VAL A 165 6.00 14.66 -2.15
N GLY A 166 7.32 14.56 -2.35
CA GLY A 166 8.21 15.70 -2.56
C GLY A 166 8.69 15.92 -3.99
N GLY A 167 8.34 15.03 -4.94
CA GLY A 167 8.68 15.18 -6.35
C GLY A 167 7.67 16.08 -7.05
N GLU A 168 7.94 17.37 -7.12
CA GLU A 168 7.08 18.35 -7.78
C GLU A 168 7.35 18.38 -9.30
N GLU A 169 8.61 18.18 -9.69
CA GLU A 169 9.03 18.19 -11.09
C GLU A 169 9.08 16.75 -11.68
N PRO A 170 8.66 16.57 -12.95
CA PRO A 170 8.77 15.27 -13.63
C PRO A 170 10.18 14.70 -13.63
N GLU A 171 11.21 15.56 -13.69
CA GLU A 171 12.63 15.21 -13.68
C GLU A 171 13.06 14.53 -12.37
N GLU A 172 12.53 14.98 -11.22
CA GLU A 172 12.81 14.40 -9.90
C GLU A 172 12.21 12.99 -9.78
N THR A 173 10.99 12.84 -10.30
CA THR A 173 10.32 11.53 -10.37
C THR A 173 11.05 10.59 -11.33
N GLU A 174 11.44 11.07 -12.51
CA GLU A 174 12.19 10.28 -13.49
C GLU A 174 13.53 9.83 -12.92
N LYS A 175 14.27 10.70 -12.23
CA LYS A 175 15.54 10.35 -11.58
C LYS A 175 15.38 9.20 -10.59
N SER A 176 14.32 9.22 -9.78
CA SER A 176 14.01 8.17 -8.81
C SER A 176 13.61 6.86 -9.50
N MET A 177 12.79 6.94 -10.54
CA MET A 177 12.43 5.82 -11.40
C MET A 177 13.66 5.20 -12.11
N GLN A 178 14.62 6.02 -12.54
CA GLN A 178 15.87 5.55 -13.15
C GLN A 178 16.74 4.80 -12.12
N ILE A 179 16.81 5.26 -10.87
CA ILE A 179 17.51 4.54 -9.79
C ILE A 179 16.88 3.15 -9.60
N MET A 180 15.55 3.08 -9.48
CA MET A 180 14.82 1.80 -9.39
C MET A 180 15.08 0.90 -10.60
N TRP A 181 15.07 1.48 -11.82
CA TRP A 181 15.35 0.74 -13.04
C TRP A 181 16.74 0.09 -13.05
N GLN A 182 17.77 0.77 -12.55
CA GLN A 182 19.11 0.19 -12.44
C GLN A 182 19.18 -0.97 -11.43
N VAL A 183 18.29 -1.03 -10.44
CA VAL A 183 18.21 -2.15 -9.49
C VAL A 183 17.55 -3.38 -10.13
N ALA A 184 16.46 -3.19 -10.89
CA ALA A 184 15.81 -4.28 -11.63
C ALA A 184 16.64 -4.75 -12.84
N HIS A 185 17.37 -3.84 -13.47
CA HIS A 185 18.13 -4.05 -14.69
C HIS A 185 19.57 -3.49 -14.57
N PRO A 186 20.43 -4.10 -13.74
CA PRO A 186 21.79 -3.63 -13.57
C PRO A 186 22.55 -3.73 -14.90
N LYS A 187 23.14 -2.62 -15.36
CA LYS A 187 24.02 -2.62 -16.52
C LYS A 187 25.21 -3.56 -16.23
N LEU A 188 25.27 -4.67 -16.95
CA LEU A 188 26.38 -5.63 -16.86
C LEU A 188 27.65 -4.96 -17.40
N GLY A 189 28.47 -4.41 -16.51
CA GLY A 189 29.82 -3.97 -16.85
C GLY A 189 30.70 -5.18 -17.18
N PRO A 190 31.71 -5.06 -18.07
CA PRO A 190 32.51 -6.20 -18.54
C PRO A 190 33.23 -6.99 -17.44
N ASN A 191 33.44 -6.40 -16.25
CA ASN A 191 34.31 -6.94 -15.20
C ASN A 191 33.66 -7.06 -13.81
N VAL A 192 32.34 -6.92 -13.68
CA VAL A 192 31.66 -7.09 -12.38
C VAL A 192 30.55 -8.11 -12.52
N ALA A 193 30.75 -9.29 -11.93
CA ALA A 193 29.70 -10.28 -11.76
C ALA A 193 28.66 -9.74 -10.77
N SER A 194 27.74 -8.90 -11.26
CA SER A 194 26.58 -8.49 -10.48
C SER A 194 25.67 -9.71 -10.30
N ALA A 195 25.37 -10.06 -9.05
CA ALA A 195 24.42 -11.12 -8.76
C ALA A 195 23.06 -10.73 -9.38
N LYS A 196 22.50 -11.60 -10.21
CA LYS A 196 21.20 -11.37 -10.85
C LYS A 196 20.14 -11.09 -9.76
N PRO A 197 19.34 -10.02 -9.87
CA PRO A 197 18.31 -9.72 -8.88
C PRO A 197 17.29 -10.86 -8.81
N SER A 198 16.85 -11.17 -7.59
CA SER A 198 15.85 -12.22 -7.38
C SER A 198 14.48 -11.81 -7.93
N PRO A 199 13.60 -12.75 -8.33
CA PRO A 199 12.27 -12.42 -8.83
C PRO A 199 11.45 -11.54 -7.88
N ALA A 200 11.50 -11.83 -6.57
CA ALA A 200 10.82 -11.05 -5.54
C ALA A 200 11.34 -9.60 -5.46
N MET A 201 12.65 -9.38 -5.62
CA MET A 201 13.23 -8.04 -5.67
C MET A 201 12.75 -7.28 -6.91
N ILE A 202 12.74 -7.95 -8.08
CA ILE A 202 12.27 -7.32 -9.31
C ILE A 202 10.78 -6.94 -9.17
N ALA A 203 9.94 -7.83 -8.64
CA ALA A 203 8.51 -7.57 -8.46
C ALA A 203 8.26 -6.30 -7.63
N MET A 204 8.94 -6.19 -6.50
CA MET A 204 8.89 -5.03 -5.61
C MET A 204 9.38 -3.73 -6.28
N VAL A 205 10.50 -3.79 -7.00
CA VAL A 205 11.01 -2.64 -7.77
C VAL A 205 10.02 -2.21 -8.84
N VAL A 206 9.40 -3.18 -9.54
CA VAL A 206 8.38 -2.91 -10.57
C VAL A 206 7.12 -2.29 -9.96
N SER A 207 6.66 -2.76 -8.79
CA SER A 207 5.53 -2.15 -8.08
C SER A 207 5.83 -0.72 -7.63
N ALA A 208 7.01 -0.45 -7.07
CA ALA A 208 7.43 0.90 -6.68
C ALA A 208 7.59 1.84 -7.87
N TRP A 209 8.17 1.34 -8.97
CA TRP A 209 8.29 2.08 -10.22
C TRP A 209 6.93 2.41 -10.83
N SER A 210 6.00 1.45 -10.81
CA SER A 210 4.62 1.64 -11.26
C SER A 210 3.85 2.62 -10.38
N PHE A 211 4.13 2.65 -9.07
CA PHE A 211 3.56 3.62 -8.15
C PHE A 211 3.99 5.04 -8.49
N LEU A 212 5.30 5.28 -8.70
CA LEU A 212 5.77 6.60 -9.15
C LEU A 212 5.23 6.98 -10.51
N LEU A 213 5.08 6.01 -11.41
CA LEU A 213 4.53 6.28 -12.71
C LEU A 213 3.11 6.90 -12.65
N THR A 214 2.33 6.60 -11.61
CA THR A 214 0.98 7.18 -11.45
C THR A 214 0.97 8.70 -11.27
N THR A 215 2.10 9.33 -10.92
CA THR A 215 2.21 10.78 -10.74
C THR A 215 2.71 11.52 -11.97
N VAL A 216 3.22 10.81 -12.98
CA VAL A 216 3.83 11.44 -14.16
C VAL A 216 2.78 11.64 -15.26
N ASP A 217 2.71 12.82 -15.85
CA ASP A 217 1.95 12.99 -17.09
C ASP A 217 2.65 12.20 -18.21
N ALA A 218 1.92 11.29 -18.85
CA ALA A 218 2.41 10.55 -20.01
C ALA A 218 2.95 11.43 -21.15
N ARG A 219 2.61 12.73 -21.19
CA ARG A 219 3.18 13.70 -22.16
C ARG A 219 4.61 14.13 -21.85
N ALA A 220 5.06 14.02 -20.60
CA ALA A 220 6.38 14.48 -20.16
C ALA A 220 7.50 13.44 -20.43
N LEU A 221 7.15 12.19 -20.71
CA LEU A 221 8.12 11.09 -20.75
C LEU A 221 8.57 10.75 -22.17
N ASN A 222 9.86 10.40 -22.31
CA ASN A 222 10.49 10.08 -23.59
C ASN A 222 9.89 8.81 -24.22
N PRO A 223 9.35 8.89 -25.46
CA PRO A 223 8.80 7.75 -26.17
C PRO A 223 9.70 6.49 -26.23
N LYS A 224 11.00 6.66 -26.46
CA LYS A 224 11.91 5.50 -26.60
C LYS A 224 12.04 4.69 -25.31
N SER A 225 12.04 5.38 -24.17
CA SER A 225 12.18 4.76 -22.84
C SER A 225 11.01 3.81 -22.51
N TRP A 226 9.82 4.15 -23.02
CA TRP A 226 8.62 3.38 -22.82
C TRP A 226 8.56 2.10 -23.63
N GLN A 227 8.98 2.12 -24.89
CA GLN A 227 9.01 0.92 -25.72
C GLN A 227 9.93 -0.15 -25.11
N GLU A 228 11.09 0.27 -24.60
CA GLU A 228 12.01 -0.61 -23.87
C GLU A 228 11.38 -1.14 -22.59
N SER A 229 10.67 -0.28 -21.84
CA SER A 229 9.97 -0.66 -20.61
C SER A 229 8.85 -1.68 -20.85
N ILE A 230 7.98 -1.44 -21.83
CA ILE A 230 6.88 -2.36 -22.19
C ILE A 230 7.45 -3.71 -22.66
N SER A 231 8.51 -3.68 -23.48
CA SER A 231 9.18 -4.91 -23.93
C SER A 231 9.71 -5.71 -22.73
N TYR A 232 10.40 -5.04 -21.81
CA TYR A 232 10.92 -5.65 -20.59
C TYR A 232 9.80 -6.25 -19.74
N PHE A 233 8.74 -5.50 -19.42
CA PHE A 233 7.60 -5.99 -18.63
C PHE A 233 6.89 -7.17 -19.32
N SER A 234 6.75 -7.15 -20.65
CA SER A 234 6.26 -8.31 -21.41
C SER A 234 7.12 -9.56 -21.20
N THR A 235 8.45 -9.43 -21.09
CA THR A 235 9.33 -10.59 -20.79
C THR A 235 9.18 -11.10 -19.35
N LEU A 236 8.69 -10.26 -18.43
CA LEU A 236 8.44 -10.65 -17.04
C LEU A 236 7.18 -11.51 -16.89
N LEU A 237 6.17 -11.27 -17.74
CA LEU A 237 4.94 -12.08 -17.79
C LEU A 237 5.22 -13.57 -18.10
N ASP A 238 6.31 -13.85 -18.83
CA ASP A 238 6.72 -15.22 -19.18
C ASP A 238 7.52 -15.95 -18.06
N LYS A 239 7.84 -15.28 -16.93
CA LYS A 239 8.61 -15.87 -15.82
C LYS A 239 7.73 -16.67 -14.89
N ASP A 240 8.25 -17.68 -14.17
CA ASP A 240 7.43 -18.54 -13.29
C ASP A 240 6.98 -17.93 -11.96
N ASP A 241 7.49 -16.74 -11.62
CA ASP A 241 7.21 -16.07 -10.35
C ASP A 241 5.90 -15.25 -10.43
N ARG A 242 4.91 -15.60 -9.60
CA ARG A 242 3.58 -14.97 -9.66
C ARG A 242 3.58 -13.50 -9.21
N PRO A 243 4.20 -13.13 -8.08
CA PRO A 243 4.31 -11.71 -7.70
C PRO A 243 4.93 -10.87 -8.81
N LEU A 244 5.99 -11.38 -9.45
CA LEU A 244 6.63 -10.72 -10.59
C LEU A 244 5.68 -10.56 -11.79
N ARG A 245 4.93 -11.61 -12.16
CA ARG A 245 3.93 -11.54 -13.23
C ARG A 245 2.85 -10.50 -12.91
N MET A 246 2.30 -10.53 -11.69
CA MET A 246 1.23 -9.61 -11.28
C MET A 246 1.71 -8.15 -11.32
N ALA A 247 2.88 -7.86 -10.73
CA ALA A 247 3.47 -6.52 -10.77
C ALA A 247 3.68 -6.05 -12.22
N ALA A 248 4.26 -6.89 -13.09
CA ALA A 248 4.45 -6.53 -14.50
C ALA A 248 3.13 -6.32 -15.24
N GLY A 249 2.09 -7.10 -14.94
CA GLY A 249 0.76 -6.96 -15.53
C GLY A 249 0.08 -5.66 -15.13
N GLU A 250 0.11 -5.31 -13.83
CA GLU A 250 -0.43 -4.04 -13.31
C GLU A 250 0.31 -2.84 -13.92
N THR A 251 1.64 -2.90 -14.01
CA THR A 251 2.43 -1.84 -14.67
C THR A 251 2.05 -1.69 -16.14
N LEU A 252 1.90 -2.80 -16.87
CA LEU A 252 1.47 -2.74 -18.26
C LEU A 252 0.08 -2.12 -18.40
N ALA A 253 -0.88 -2.53 -17.56
CA ALA A 253 -2.23 -1.96 -17.55
C ALA A 253 -2.21 -0.44 -17.30
N LEU A 254 -1.40 0.03 -16.35
CA LEU A 254 -1.19 1.45 -16.10
C LEU A 254 -0.63 2.18 -17.34
N ILE A 255 0.37 1.61 -18.01
CA ILE A 255 0.95 2.21 -19.23
C ILE A 255 -0.09 2.36 -20.34
N PHE A 256 -0.96 1.36 -20.51
CA PHE A 256 -2.06 1.41 -21.46
C PHE A 256 -3.12 2.45 -21.03
N GLU A 257 -3.46 2.53 -19.74
CA GLU A 257 -4.40 3.52 -19.18
C GLU A 257 -3.95 4.97 -19.40
N MET A 258 -2.65 5.25 -19.26
CA MET A 258 -2.11 6.60 -19.48
C MET A 258 -2.13 7.06 -20.95
N GLY A 259 -2.64 6.22 -21.86
CA GLY A 259 -2.74 6.50 -23.30
C GLY A 259 -1.37 6.57 -23.98
N SER A 260 -0.34 5.95 -23.38
CA SER A 260 1.03 6.02 -23.90
C SER A 260 1.09 5.44 -25.32
N LEU A 261 0.36 4.35 -25.61
CA LEU A 261 0.29 3.73 -26.95
C LEU A 261 -0.36 4.56 -28.05
N GLU A 262 -1.46 5.25 -27.78
CA GLU A 262 -2.11 6.10 -28.78
C GLU A 262 -1.22 7.30 -29.13
N LYS A 263 -0.49 7.81 -28.13
CA LYS A 263 0.53 8.86 -28.30
C LYS A 263 1.76 8.37 -29.05
N PHE A 264 2.14 7.09 -28.93
CA PHE A 264 3.20 6.47 -29.74
C PHE A 264 2.86 6.35 -31.23
N CYS A 265 1.56 6.24 -31.53
CA CYS A 265 1.06 6.10 -32.89
C CYS A 265 0.99 7.44 -33.63
N GLY A 266 1.25 8.57 -32.97
CA GLY A 266 1.09 9.90 -33.52
C GLY A 266 -0.36 10.13 -33.91
N GLU A 267 -1.16 10.72 -33.02
CA GLU A 267 -2.38 11.38 -33.48
C GLU A 267 -1.97 12.61 -34.30
N THR A 268 -1.66 12.38 -35.57
CA THR A 268 -1.64 13.44 -36.58
C THR A 268 -3.09 13.87 -36.75
N LYS A 269 -3.54 14.82 -35.94
CA LYS A 269 -4.58 15.72 -36.40
C LYS A 269 -4.02 16.34 -37.67
N PHE A 270 -4.56 15.93 -38.82
CA PHE A 270 -4.23 16.47 -40.14
C PHE A 270 -4.43 17.99 -40.11
N SER A 271 -3.36 18.72 -39.82
CA SER A 271 -3.26 20.14 -40.13
C SER A 271 -1.83 20.47 -40.52
N GLY A 272 -1.61 20.63 -41.82
CA GLY A 272 -0.47 21.35 -42.35
C GLY A 272 0.69 20.48 -42.85
N GLU A 273 0.69 20.28 -44.16
CA GLU A 273 1.80 19.94 -45.07
C GLU A 273 3.23 20.04 -44.51
N HIS A 274 3.88 18.89 -44.29
CA HIS A 274 5.31 18.66 -44.55
C HIS A 274 5.57 17.14 -44.69
N PRO A 275 6.23 16.66 -45.76
CA PRO A 275 6.48 15.23 -45.96
C PRO A 275 7.71 14.80 -45.15
N ILE A 276 7.50 14.17 -43.99
CA ILE A 276 8.55 13.47 -43.25
C ILE A 276 8.20 11.98 -43.21
N ASP A 277 9.04 11.18 -43.87
CA ASP A 277 9.27 9.73 -43.72
C ASP A 277 8.11 8.87 -43.16
N GLU A 278 7.04 8.72 -43.95
CA GLU A 278 5.88 7.87 -43.65
C GLU A 278 6.24 6.39 -43.36
N GLY A 279 7.38 5.90 -43.87
CA GLY A 279 7.81 4.51 -43.73
C GLY A 279 8.44 4.14 -42.38
N VAL A 280 8.85 5.13 -41.57
CA VAL A 280 9.40 4.90 -40.22
C VAL A 280 8.30 4.90 -39.17
N ASP A 281 7.29 5.77 -39.29
CA ASP A 281 6.16 5.80 -38.37
C ASP A 281 5.21 4.60 -38.54
N GLN A 282 5.01 4.11 -39.76
CA GLN A 282 4.22 2.90 -39.97
C GLN A 282 4.88 1.64 -39.36
N ARG A 283 6.22 1.54 -39.40
CA ARG A 283 6.95 0.43 -38.74
C ARG A 283 6.88 0.50 -37.21
N LYS A 284 6.97 1.69 -36.62
CA LYS A 284 6.78 1.86 -35.17
C LYS A 284 5.37 1.44 -34.77
N LEU A 285 4.36 1.89 -35.50
CA LEU A 285 2.96 1.55 -35.28
C LEU A 285 2.72 0.03 -35.32
N MET A 286 3.28 -0.66 -36.32
CA MET A 286 3.22 -2.13 -36.42
C MET A 286 3.91 -2.83 -35.25
N ASN A 287 5.08 -2.34 -34.80
CA ASN A 287 5.80 -2.91 -33.66
C ASN A 287 5.01 -2.76 -32.35
N ILE A 288 4.41 -1.59 -32.14
CA ILE A 288 3.61 -1.28 -30.96
C ILE A 288 2.32 -2.12 -30.93
N HIS A 289 1.63 -2.22 -32.06
CA HIS A 289 0.45 -3.07 -32.20
C HIS A 289 0.81 -4.55 -32.01
N GLY A 290 1.95 -5.00 -32.55
CA GLY A 290 2.50 -6.33 -32.33
C GLY A 290 2.79 -6.61 -30.86
N LEU A 291 3.36 -5.63 -30.15
CA LEU A 291 3.65 -5.73 -28.72
C LEU A 291 2.37 -5.75 -27.87
N LYS A 292 1.38 -4.91 -28.20
CA LYS A 292 0.04 -4.94 -27.57
C LYS A 292 -0.61 -6.31 -27.74
N ASN A 293 -0.62 -6.86 -28.94
CA ASN A 293 -1.18 -8.18 -29.22
C ASN A 293 -0.43 -9.29 -28.47
N LYS A 294 0.90 -9.19 -28.37
CA LYS A 294 1.69 -10.13 -27.58
C LYS A 294 1.28 -10.09 -26.11
N VAL A 295 1.23 -8.91 -25.51
CA VAL A 295 0.81 -8.72 -24.11
C VAL A 295 -0.61 -9.24 -23.89
N LEU A 296 -1.55 -8.93 -24.79
CA LEU A 296 -2.92 -9.40 -24.72
C LEU A 296 -3.01 -10.94 -24.68
N ASN A 297 -2.25 -11.62 -25.54
CA ASN A 297 -2.20 -13.09 -25.55
C ASN A 297 -1.58 -13.66 -24.26
N GLN A 298 -0.53 -13.03 -23.72
CA GLN A 298 0.08 -13.42 -22.45
C GLN A 298 -0.92 -13.27 -21.28
N VAL A 299 -1.59 -12.12 -21.20
CA VAL A 299 -2.63 -11.82 -20.21
C VAL A 299 -3.77 -12.83 -20.28
N ARG A 300 -4.26 -13.16 -21.49
CA ARG A 300 -5.30 -14.18 -21.68
C ARG A 300 -4.87 -15.55 -21.14
N GLY A 301 -3.63 -15.96 -21.43
CA GLY A 301 -3.05 -17.20 -20.89
C GLY A 301 -3.00 -17.20 -19.36
N LEU A 302 -2.58 -16.10 -18.74
CA LEU A 302 -2.45 -15.99 -17.29
C LEU A 302 -3.79 -15.87 -16.55
N SER A 303 -4.82 -15.28 -17.17
CA SER A 303 -6.19 -15.20 -16.64
C SER A 303 -6.85 -16.58 -16.49
N SER A 304 -6.45 -17.53 -17.33
CA SER A 304 -7.02 -18.88 -17.41
C SER A 304 -6.03 -20.00 -17.02
N GLU A 305 -4.85 -19.64 -16.50
CA GLU A 305 -3.75 -20.56 -16.18
C GLU A 305 -4.24 -21.70 -15.29
N ALA A 306 -4.13 -22.96 -15.74
CA ALA A 306 -4.56 -24.13 -14.97
C ALA A 306 -3.73 -24.32 -13.69
N GLY A 307 -4.36 -24.83 -12.63
CA GLY A 307 -3.65 -25.09 -11.38
C GLY A 307 -2.67 -26.26 -11.50
N GLY A 308 -1.38 -25.99 -11.36
CA GLY A 308 -0.35 -27.03 -11.28
C GLY A 308 -0.41 -27.81 -9.96
N LYS A 309 0.07 -29.06 -9.96
CA LYS A 309 0.29 -29.84 -8.73
C LYS A 309 1.32 -29.11 -7.85
N GLY A 310 0.91 -28.65 -6.67
CA GLY A 310 1.78 -27.97 -5.70
C GLY A 310 1.70 -26.43 -5.69
N SER A 311 0.84 -25.81 -6.51
CA SER A 311 0.60 -24.36 -6.42
C SER A 311 -0.29 -24.02 -5.22
N ALA A 312 0.08 -22.99 -4.46
CA ALA A 312 -0.78 -22.41 -3.44
C ALA A 312 -2.05 -21.87 -4.12
N LYS A 313 -3.18 -22.56 -3.91
CA LYS A 313 -4.47 -22.27 -4.55
C LYS A 313 -4.91 -20.79 -4.41
N LYS A 314 -4.55 -20.15 -3.30
CA LYS A 314 -4.85 -18.74 -3.03
C LYS A 314 -4.12 -17.80 -4.00
N ASP A 315 -2.83 -18.04 -4.22
CA ASP A 315 -1.97 -17.17 -5.04
C ASP A 315 -2.34 -17.28 -6.51
N LEU A 316 -2.70 -18.48 -6.98
CA LEU A 316 -3.21 -18.69 -8.33
C LEU A 316 -4.55 -17.96 -8.55
N ASN A 317 -5.45 -17.99 -7.57
CA ASN A 317 -6.72 -17.27 -7.68
C ASN A 317 -6.51 -15.76 -7.70
N SER A 318 -5.60 -15.22 -6.89
CA SER A 318 -5.24 -13.81 -6.92
C SER A 318 -4.73 -13.41 -8.30
N GLN A 319 -3.76 -14.17 -8.83
CA GLN A 319 -3.22 -13.94 -10.17
C GLN A 319 -4.32 -13.96 -11.23
N ARG A 320 -5.15 -15.01 -11.28
CA ARG A 320 -6.23 -15.11 -12.28
C ARG A 320 -7.21 -13.96 -12.20
N ASN A 321 -7.55 -13.49 -10.99
CA ASN A 321 -8.43 -12.33 -10.82
C ASN A 321 -7.77 -11.08 -11.38
N THR A 322 -6.54 -10.77 -10.97
CA THR A 322 -5.78 -9.62 -11.49
C THR A 322 -5.68 -9.65 -13.02
N PHE A 323 -5.32 -10.80 -13.62
CA PHE A 323 -5.21 -10.90 -15.07
C PHE A 323 -6.54 -10.93 -15.81
N ARG A 324 -7.65 -11.29 -15.15
CA ARG A 324 -8.98 -11.10 -15.74
C ARG A 324 -9.36 -9.63 -15.75
N ASP A 325 -9.10 -8.90 -14.66
CA ASP A 325 -9.35 -7.46 -14.60
C ASP A 325 -8.48 -6.71 -15.65
N ILE A 326 -7.22 -7.11 -15.83
CA ILE A 326 -6.35 -6.57 -16.89
C ILE A 326 -6.89 -6.94 -18.28
N LEU A 327 -7.36 -8.18 -18.48
CA LEU A 327 -7.91 -8.61 -19.77
C LEU A 327 -9.15 -7.79 -20.14
N ASP A 328 -10.10 -7.67 -19.21
CA ASP A 328 -11.33 -6.90 -19.38
C ASP A 328 -11.01 -5.43 -19.70
N PHE A 329 -10.00 -4.86 -19.04
CA PHE A 329 -9.50 -3.52 -19.36
C PHE A 329 -8.91 -3.42 -20.77
N LEU A 330 -8.07 -4.38 -21.19
CA LEU A 330 -7.39 -4.32 -22.49
C LEU A 330 -8.32 -4.62 -23.69
N GLU A 331 -9.35 -5.43 -23.49
CA GLU A 331 -10.32 -5.79 -24.53
C GLU A 331 -11.51 -4.83 -24.61
N GLU A 332 -12.08 -4.50 -23.45
CA GLU A 332 -13.37 -3.81 -23.35
C GLU A 332 -13.25 -2.38 -22.78
N GLY A 333 -12.08 -2.00 -22.28
CA GLY A 333 -11.83 -0.69 -21.66
C GLY A 333 -12.36 -0.54 -20.24
N TYR A 334 -12.85 -1.62 -19.61
CA TYR A 334 -13.36 -1.57 -18.24
C TYR A 334 -12.22 -1.66 -17.22
N THR A 335 -12.01 -0.60 -16.45
CA THR A 335 -11.09 -0.59 -15.31
C THR A 335 -11.73 -1.27 -14.09
N PRO A 336 -10.92 -1.87 -13.20
CA PRO A 336 -11.46 -2.50 -12.00
C PRO A 336 -11.99 -1.45 -11.01
N GLU A 337 -13.30 -1.48 -10.76
CA GLU A 337 -13.90 -0.74 -9.65
C GLU A 337 -13.71 -1.50 -8.34
N THR A 338 -12.95 -0.92 -7.40
CA THR A 338 -12.77 -1.50 -6.06
C THR A 338 -13.30 -0.57 -4.99
N SER A 339 -13.85 -1.13 -3.91
CA SER A 339 -14.35 -0.36 -2.77
C SER A 339 -13.77 -0.90 -1.48
N ILE A 340 -13.05 -0.06 -0.74
CA ILE A 340 -12.46 -0.40 0.56
C ILE A 340 -13.09 0.48 1.64
N LYS A 341 -13.55 -0.16 2.71
CA LYS A 341 -14.10 0.56 3.85
C LYS A 341 -13.00 1.10 4.76
N ILE A 342 -12.94 2.42 4.92
CA ILE A 342 -12.04 3.15 5.82
C ILE A 342 -12.88 3.79 6.92
N GLY A 343 -12.81 3.24 8.13
CA GLY A 343 -13.66 3.68 9.24
C GLY A 343 -15.15 3.50 8.95
N ALA A 344 -15.88 4.61 8.82
CA ALA A 344 -17.31 4.61 8.51
C ALA A 344 -17.61 4.74 7.00
N GLU A 345 -16.62 5.08 6.19
CA GLU A 345 -16.79 5.45 4.80
C GLU A 345 -16.13 4.45 3.87
N SER A 346 -16.47 4.53 2.58
CA SER A 346 -15.94 3.65 1.55
C SER A 346 -15.14 4.49 0.57
N LEU A 347 -13.87 4.16 0.39
CA LEU A 347 -13.04 4.70 -0.67
C LEU A 347 -13.23 3.81 -1.90
N ASN A 348 -13.56 4.42 -3.03
CA ASN A 348 -13.70 3.73 -4.30
C ASN A 348 -12.52 4.09 -5.21
N THR A 349 -11.98 3.12 -5.92
CA THR A 349 -11.00 3.33 -7.00
C THR A 349 -11.64 2.97 -8.33
N SER A 350 -11.45 3.81 -9.34
CA SER A 350 -11.99 3.60 -10.69
C SER A 350 -10.91 3.54 -11.78
N THR A 351 -9.63 3.68 -11.43
CA THR A 351 -8.50 3.61 -12.37
C THR A 351 -7.39 2.71 -11.84
N TRP A 352 -6.54 2.20 -12.73
CA TRP A 352 -5.32 1.47 -12.36
C TRP A 352 -4.38 2.35 -11.56
N ALA A 353 -4.23 3.63 -11.93
CA ALA A 353 -3.43 4.58 -11.17
C ALA A 353 -3.87 4.66 -9.70
N GLN A 354 -5.17 4.86 -9.45
CA GLN A 354 -5.72 4.93 -8.08
C GLN A 354 -5.55 3.60 -7.34
N LEU A 355 -5.78 2.48 -8.01
CA LEU A 355 -5.65 1.16 -7.40
C LEU A 355 -4.20 0.86 -7.00
N ILE A 356 -3.24 1.20 -7.85
CA ILE A 356 -1.81 1.04 -7.59
C ILE A 356 -1.37 1.94 -6.43
N GLN A 357 -1.76 3.22 -6.44
CA GLN A 357 -1.50 4.14 -5.33
C GLN A 357 -2.06 3.63 -4.00
N LEU A 358 -3.31 3.18 -4.01
CA LEU A 358 -3.99 2.65 -2.83
C LEU A 358 -3.29 1.41 -2.28
N ASN A 359 -2.99 0.44 -3.14
CA ASN A 359 -2.35 -0.81 -2.72
C ASN A 359 -0.92 -0.57 -2.21
N PHE A 360 -0.16 0.30 -2.86
CA PHE A 360 1.20 0.63 -2.46
C PHE A 360 1.24 1.35 -1.11
N LEU A 361 0.44 2.41 -0.94
CA LEU A 361 0.39 3.16 0.32
C LEU A 361 -0.20 2.33 1.46
N LYS A 362 -1.19 1.47 1.19
CA LYS A 362 -1.72 0.52 2.17
C LYS A 362 -0.68 -0.51 2.60
N HIS A 363 0.15 -0.98 1.69
CA HIS A 363 1.25 -1.89 2.01
C HIS A 363 2.30 -1.18 2.88
N PHE A 364 2.75 0.01 2.45
CA PHE A 364 3.74 0.80 3.16
C PHE A 364 3.28 1.16 4.57
N LEU A 365 2.11 1.79 4.72
CA LEU A 365 1.57 2.26 6.01
C LEU A 365 1.14 1.13 6.93
N GLY A 366 0.84 -0.06 6.40
CA GLY A 366 0.43 -1.23 7.18
C GLY A 366 -0.68 -0.91 8.19
N GLY A 367 -0.36 -1.01 9.48
CA GLY A 367 -1.29 -0.73 10.58
C GLY A 367 -1.76 0.73 10.67
N GLY A 368 -0.94 1.69 10.23
CA GLY A 368 -1.27 3.12 10.25
C GLY A 368 -2.14 3.59 9.09
N PHE A 369 -2.39 2.74 8.09
CA PHE A 369 -3.13 3.13 6.87
C PHE A 369 -4.48 3.77 7.18
N VAL A 370 -5.28 3.18 8.08
CA VAL A 370 -6.61 3.70 8.44
C VAL A 370 -6.52 5.05 9.13
N LYS A 371 -5.49 5.26 9.97
CA LYS A 371 -5.28 6.50 10.71
C LYS A 371 -4.88 7.63 9.76
N HIS A 372 -3.90 7.38 8.89
CA HIS A 372 -3.49 8.33 7.87
C HIS A 372 -4.66 8.69 6.94
N MET A 373 -5.43 7.72 6.44
CA MET A 373 -6.59 8.01 5.60
C MET A 373 -7.73 8.77 6.30
N GLN A 374 -7.74 8.89 7.63
CA GLN A 374 -8.75 9.64 8.37
C GLN A 374 -8.32 11.08 8.69
N GLU A 375 -7.01 11.35 8.75
CA GLU A 375 -6.46 12.58 9.32
C GLU A 375 -5.48 13.29 8.38
N ASN A 376 -4.90 12.59 7.42
CA ASN A 376 -3.84 13.12 6.56
C ASN A 376 -4.44 13.83 5.36
N GLN A 377 -4.36 15.17 5.36
CA GLN A 377 -4.92 16.00 4.30
C GLN A 377 -4.34 15.69 2.92
N PHE A 378 -3.04 15.40 2.83
CA PHE A 378 -2.42 15.03 1.56
C PHE A 378 -3.04 13.76 0.97
N LEU A 379 -3.26 12.71 1.78
CA LEU A 379 -3.93 11.51 1.29
C LEU A 379 -5.41 11.74 0.94
N HIS A 380 -6.08 12.66 1.63
CA HIS A 380 -7.44 13.07 1.26
C HIS A 380 -7.46 13.69 -0.14
N ASP A 381 -6.50 14.56 -0.44
CA ASP A 381 -6.38 15.23 -1.74
C ASP A 381 -6.02 14.23 -2.84
N VAL A 382 -5.05 13.33 -2.59
CA VAL A 382 -4.64 12.26 -3.52
C VAL A 382 -5.81 11.37 -3.91
N PHE A 383 -6.62 10.94 -2.94
CA PHE A 383 -7.71 9.98 -3.18
C PHE A 383 -9.08 10.63 -3.39
N GLY A 384 -9.19 11.96 -3.30
CA GLY A 384 -10.48 12.65 -3.24
C GLY A 384 -11.36 12.15 -2.08
N PHE A 385 -10.73 11.69 -0.99
CA PHE A 385 -11.39 11.04 0.14
C PHE A 385 -11.67 12.05 1.24
N MET A 386 -12.93 12.25 1.60
CA MET A 386 -13.35 13.20 2.62
C MET A 386 -13.91 12.47 3.83
N PRO A 387 -13.08 12.08 4.82
CA PRO A 387 -13.59 11.40 5.99
C PRO A 387 -14.61 12.30 6.71
N LYS A 388 -15.77 11.75 7.06
CA LYS A 388 -16.65 12.33 8.07
C LYS A 388 -15.82 12.61 9.31
N LYS A 389 -15.49 13.89 9.53
CA LYS A 389 -14.86 14.36 10.77
C LYS A 389 -15.65 13.75 11.92
N LYS A 390 -14.96 13.03 12.81
CA LYS A 390 -15.48 12.79 14.15
C LYS A 390 -15.52 14.16 14.82
N PHE A 391 -16.50 14.99 14.49
CA PHE A 391 -16.98 15.92 15.48
C PHE A 391 -17.26 15.09 16.72
N LEU A 392 -16.86 15.59 17.89
CA LEU A 392 -17.29 15.13 19.20
C LEU A 392 -18.81 15.37 19.36
N SER A 393 -19.59 14.88 18.40
CA SER A 393 -21.03 14.82 18.40
C SER A 393 -21.30 13.33 18.40
N GLY A 394 -21.85 12.84 19.52
CA GLY A 394 -22.11 11.43 19.75
C GLY A 394 -22.67 10.81 18.48
N ALA A 395 -21.85 9.99 17.81
CA ALA A 395 -22.33 9.21 16.68
C ALA A 395 -23.62 8.55 17.17
N GLU A 396 -24.71 8.75 16.43
CA GLU A 396 -25.92 7.95 16.54
C GLU A 396 -25.49 6.49 16.38
N ARG A 397 -25.05 5.90 17.48
CA ARG A 397 -25.03 4.47 17.68
C ARG A 397 -26.49 4.14 17.50
N MET A 398 -26.82 3.56 16.34
CA MET A 398 -28.16 3.05 16.06
C MET A 398 -28.71 2.49 17.36
N SER A 399 -29.85 3.04 17.80
CA SER A 399 -30.48 2.65 19.05
C SER A 399 -30.61 1.13 19.08
N VAL A 400 -30.63 0.52 20.26
CA VAL A 400 -30.88 -0.92 20.40
C VAL A 400 -32.13 -1.32 19.62
N GLY A 401 -33.13 -0.43 19.54
CA GLY A 401 -34.32 -0.59 18.69
C GLY A 401 -34.01 -0.65 17.19
N GLU A 402 -33.19 0.25 16.67
CA GLU A 402 -32.82 0.29 15.25
C GLU A 402 -31.90 -0.88 14.86
N LYS A 403 -30.96 -1.27 15.72
CA LYS A 403 -30.17 -2.49 15.50
C LYS A 403 -31.08 -3.73 15.46
N ARG A 404 -32.10 -3.80 16.32
CA ARG A 404 -33.09 -4.88 16.31
C ARG A 404 -34.00 -4.82 15.08
N MET A 405 -34.30 -3.63 14.57
CA MET A 405 -35.21 -3.44 13.43
C MET A 405 -34.53 -3.68 12.09
N TYR A 406 -33.24 -3.38 11.94
CA TYR A 406 -32.52 -3.48 10.66
C TYR A 406 -31.50 -4.62 10.59
N LYS A 407 -30.83 -4.97 11.71
CA LYS A 407 -29.72 -5.96 11.73
C LYS A 407 -30.07 -7.28 12.39
N SER A 408 -31.27 -7.43 12.96
CA SER A 408 -31.75 -8.71 13.48
C SER A 408 -31.94 -9.75 12.36
N PRO A 409 -31.67 -11.04 12.61
CA PRO A 409 -32.01 -12.12 11.68
C PRO A 409 -33.49 -12.11 11.25
N ASN A 410 -34.38 -11.62 12.12
CA ASN A 410 -35.83 -11.53 11.88
C ASN A 410 -36.29 -10.16 11.34
N SER A 411 -35.38 -9.25 10.99
CA SER A 411 -35.76 -7.91 10.49
C SER A 411 -36.55 -7.99 9.19
N ALA A 412 -37.42 -7.00 8.95
CA ALA A 412 -38.18 -6.90 7.71
C ALA A 412 -37.25 -6.86 6.48
N LEU A 413 -36.10 -6.18 6.61
CA LEU A 413 -35.10 -6.06 5.55
C LEU A 413 -34.42 -7.41 5.25
N ASN A 414 -34.08 -8.19 6.29
CA ASN A 414 -33.47 -9.50 6.11
C ASN A 414 -34.49 -10.54 5.61
N LYS A 415 -35.77 -10.43 6.02
CA LYS A 415 -36.88 -11.22 5.46
C LYS A 415 -37.11 -10.91 3.98
N ALA A 416 -37.14 -9.63 3.59
CA ALA A 416 -37.27 -9.22 2.20
C ALA A 416 -36.09 -9.70 1.34
N ARG A 417 -34.86 -9.59 1.85
CA ARG A 417 -33.66 -10.13 1.19
C ARG A 417 -33.72 -11.65 1.02
N THR A 418 -34.18 -12.37 2.05
CA THR A 418 -34.34 -13.83 2.00
C THR A 418 -35.40 -14.25 0.98
N GLN A 419 -36.54 -13.54 0.93
CA GLN A 419 -37.59 -13.79 -0.06
C GLN A 419 -37.11 -13.54 -1.49
N LEU A 420 -36.35 -12.46 -1.71
CA LEU A 420 -35.75 -12.16 -3.02
C LEU A 420 -34.78 -13.26 -3.47
N LEU A 421 -33.89 -13.69 -2.56
CA LEU A 421 -32.92 -14.76 -2.85
C LEU A 421 -33.61 -16.10 -3.11
N ASN A 422 -34.68 -16.42 -2.36
CA ASN A 422 -35.47 -17.63 -2.63
C ASN A 422 -36.19 -17.55 -3.98
N LYS A 423 -36.73 -16.40 -4.36
CA LYS A 423 -37.32 -16.19 -5.69
C LYS A 423 -36.29 -16.38 -6.81
N GLN A 424 -35.07 -15.86 -6.63
CA GLN A 424 -33.97 -16.08 -7.58
C GLN A 424 -33.54 -17.55 -7.67
N ARG A 425 -33.53 -18.29 -6.54
CA ARG A 425 -33.24 -19.73 -6.52
C ARG A 425 -34.31 -20.57 -7.21
N MET A 426 -35.59 -20.22 -7.05
CA MET A 426 -36.68 -20.87 -7.78
C MET A 426 -36.56 -20.64 -9.29
N LEU A 427 -36.29 -19.39 -9.69
CA LEU A 427 -36.08 -19.05 -11.10
C LEU A 427 -34.87 -19.77 -11.73
N SER A 428 -33.81 -20.03 -10.96
CA SER A 428 -32.68 -20.83 -11.44
C SER A 428 -32.96 -22.33 -11.47
N GLN A 429 -33.78 -22.85 -10.55
CA GLN A 429 -34.28 -24.24 -10.62
C GLN A 429 -35.23 -24.47 -11.79
N ASP A 430 -36.11 -23.52 -12.10
CA ASP A 430 -37.01 -23.58 -13.26
C ASP A 430 -36.22 -23.52 -14.59
N LYS A 431 -35.15 -22.70 -14.65
CA LYS A 431 -34.23 -22.71 -15.80
C LYS A 431 -33.48 -24.03 -15.95
N ASN A 432 -33.09 -24.67 -14.85
CA ASN A 432 -32.38 -25.94 -14.90
C ASN A 432 -33.29 -27.13 -15.19
N SER A 433 -34.57 -27.09 -14.79
CA SER A 433 -35.55 -28.15 -15.09
C SER A 433 -36.03 -28.12 -16.54
N GLY A 434 -36.04 -26.96 -17.19
CA GLY A 434 -36.25 -26.86 -18.65
C GLY A 434 -35.14 -27.51 -19.50
N HIS A 435 -33.94 -27.72 -18.94
CA HIS A 435 -32.83 -28.35 -19.67
C HIS A 435 -32.83 -29.89 -19.61
N TYR A 436 -33.62 -30.51 -18.74
CA TYR A 436 -33.75 -31.97 -18.64
C TYR A 436 -35.04 -32.54 -19.26
N ALA A 437 -35.93 -31.69 -19.77
CA ALA A 437 -37.23 -32.13 -20.32
C ALA A 437 -37.27 -32.22 -21.87
N VAL A 438 -36.16 -31.99 -22.58
CA VAL A 438 -36.10 -32.14 -24.05
C VAL A 438 -35.30 -33.38 -24.39
N GLY A 439 -35.96 -34.52 -24.34
CA GLY A 439 -35.42 -35.77 -24.82
C GLY A 439 -36.25 -36.95 -24.35
N PHE A 440 -37.45 -37.12 -24.90
CA PHE A 440 -38.12 -38.41 -25.14
C PHE A 440 -39.50 -38.17 -25.77
N THR A 441 -39.55 -38.14 -27.10
CA THR A 441 -40.63 -38.53 -28.05
C THR A 441 -40.08 -38.12 -29.42
N ASP A 442 -39.75 -39.02 -30.34
CA ASP A 442 -40.73 -39.81 -31.10
C ASP A 442 -40.20 -41.19 -31.49
N ALA A 443 -41.14 -42.14 -31.52
CA ALA A 443 -41.07 -43.41 -32.23
C ALA A 443 -41.84 -43.28 -33.55
#